data_AF-A0A8K0QTI6-F1
#
_entry.id   AF-A0A8K0QTI6-F1
#
_cell.length_a   1.000
_cell.length_b   1.000
_cell.length_c   1.000
_cell.angle_alpha   90.00
_cell.angle_beta   90.00
_cell.angle_gamma   90.00
#
_symmetry.space_group_name_H-M   'P 1'
#
loop_
_entity.id
_entity.type
_entity.pdbx_description
1 polymer ?
#
loop_
_entity_poly.entity_id
_entity_poly.type
_entity_poly.pdbx_seq_one_letter_code
_entity_poly.pdbx_strand_id
1 'polypeptide(L)'
;MGSASSAIGSSMGDLFYPGNPKRRIRADQLYRDCNTINDLFESEKKNIDQLEHKVRDAMNTYMTSHGFKTADELHARVEQILNGDALRNWMQLKQATGHLVEDILMTTIGIATILTGVLAGGLLIAGVISGGAAWAAFGAGMAVSAILGGIVALAAIIQGAEERDNLREAIDKLAFARVDLQVQLLRARVLTQYYNDFIVFFNNPHLADQNIFDEEFGKLIRRDMSDASRQAAIQELERLDKSRDSWRDGDPNVTNPRGGQLDSAEGDDLEIPPQSSLKVTKPDTTQFVLDLQYIESSTPLDCVAKDVKTDDEWELHANLVPTTPPTPVKLESVRFRLTEKLTGLVHDDCSIEILSLSTV
;
A
#
# COMPACT_ATOMS: atom_id res chain seq x y z
N MET A 1 17.54 -7.82 -18.48
CA MET A 1 16.49 -6.98 -19.09
C MET A 1 16.48 -5.66 -18.35
N GLY A 2 17.00 -4.59 -18.96
CA GLY A 2 17.03 -3.27 -18.33
C GLY A 2 15.62 -2.67 -18.37
N SER A 3 15.01 -2.50 -17.21
CA SER A 3 13.82 -1.66 -17.07
C SER A 3 14.19 -0.28 -17.57
N ALA A 4 13.53 0.19 -18.63
CA ALA A 4 13.62 1.58 -19.04
C ALA A 4 13.08 2.41 -17.88
N SER A 5 13.98 3.00 -17.09
CA SER A 5 13.64 4.06 -16.15
C SER A 5 13.10 5.19 -16.99
N SER A 6 11.77 5.25 -17.18
CA SER A 6 11.09 6.44 -17.67
C SER A 6 11.61 7.58 -16.83
N ALA A 7 12.38 8.49 -17.45
CA ALA A 7 12.89 9.65 -16.76
C ALA A 7 11.66 10.44 -16.30
N ILE A 8 11.35 10.31 -15.01
CA ILE A 8 10.34 11.13 -14.34
C ILE A 8 10.81 12.56 -14.57
N GLY A 9 10.14 13.26 -15.48
CA GLY A 9 10.66 14.48 -16.10
C GLY A 9 10.89 15.56 -15.07
N SER A 10 12.08 16.19 -15.10
CA SER A 10 12.35 17.38 -14.29
C SER A 10 11.32 18.46 -14.63
N SER A 11 10.61 18.98 -13.62
CA SER A 11 9.68 20.12 -13.76
C SER A 11 10.38 21.39 -13.31
N MET A 12 9.93 22.55 -13.79
CA MET A 12 10.46 23.84 -13.30
C MET A 12 10.24 24.01 -11.79
N GLY A 13 9.18 23.41 -11.23
CA GLY A 13 8.92 23.34 -9.80
C GLY A 13 10.04 22.66 -9.00
N ASP A 14 10.79 21.72 -9.58
CA ASP A 14 11.92 21.06 -8.90
C ASP A 14 13.04 22.03 -8.51
N LEU A 15 13.14 23.18 -9.19
CA LEU A 15 14.12 24.23 -8.84
C LEU A 15 13.82 24.83 -7.47
N PHE A 16 12.54 25.04 -7.19
CA PHE A 16 12.06 25.62 -5.93
C PHE A 16 11.83 24.52 -4.87
N TYR A 17 11.60 23.29 -5.31
CA TYR A 17 11.36 22.12 -4.45
C TYR A 17 12.33 20.99 -4.80
N PRO A 18 13.63 21.09 -4.41
CA PRO A 18 14.67 20.12 -4.79
C PRO A 18 14.42 18.69 -4.28
N GLY A 19 13.49 18.51 -3.33
CA GLY A 19 13.05 17.20 -2.86
C GLY A 19 11.99 16.51 -3.73
N ASN A 20 11.30 17.24 -4.62
CA ASN A 20 10.21 16.69 -5.44
C ASN A 20 10.64 15.57 -6.39
N PRO A 21 11.82 15.59 -7.04
CA PRO A 21 12.27 14.46 -7.85
C PRO A 21 12.37 13.16 -7.04
N LYS A 22 12.91 13.22 -5.82
CA LYS A 22 13.01 12.05 -4.93
C LYS A 22 11.63 11.56 -4.48
N ARG A 23 10.71 12.48 -4.16
CA ARG A 23 9.33 12.14 -3.81
C ARG A 23 8.58 11.47 -4.95
N ARG A 24 8.71 11.96 -6.19
CA ARG A 24 8.10 11.31 -7.37
C ARG A 24 8.62 9.91 -7.59
N ILE A 25 9.94 9.72 -7.54
CA ILE A 25 10.57 8.40 -7.64
C ILE A 25 10.02 7.48 -6.55
N ARG A 26 9.89 7.97 -5.31
CA ARG A 26 9.37 7.18 -4.20
C ARG A 26 7.89 6.84 -4.34
N ALA A 27 7.05 7.80 -4.71
CA ALA A 27 5.62 7.57 -4.98
C ALA A 27 5.43 6.51 -6.07
N ASP A 28 6.13 6.66 -7.20
CA ASP A 28 6.12 5.70 -8.32
C ASP A 28 6.65 4.31 -7.90
N GLN A 29 7.70 4.26 -7.06
CA GLN A 29 8.17 3.00 -6.50
C GLN A 29 7.11 2.34 -5.61
N LEU A 30 6.52 3.08 -4.67
CA LEU A 30 5.50 2.53 -3.77
C LEU A 30 4.27 2.05 -4.56
N TYR A 31 3.85 2.78 -5.58
CA TYR A 31 2.77 2.39 -6.48
C TYR A 31 3.05 1.07 -7.19
N ARG A 32 4.25 0.92 -7.79
CA ARG A 32 4.65 -0.34 -8.42
C ARG A 32 4.73 -1.49 -7.43
N ASP A 33 5.21 -1.23 -6.22
CA ASP A 33 5.25 -2.25 -5.17
C ASP A 33 3.85 -2.70 -4.79
N CYS A 34 2.89 -1.79 -4.60
CA CYS A 34 1.50 -2.15 -4.36
C CYS A 34 0.93 -3.02 -5.49
N ASN A 35 1.11 -2.64 -6.76
CA ASN A 35 0.65 -3.45 -7.90
C ASN A 35 1.29 -4.84 -7.90
N THR A 36 2.61 -4.91 -7.68
CA THR A 36 3.33 -6.19 -7.64
C THR A 36 2.80 -7.10 -6.53
N ILE A 37 2.58 -6.55 -5.33
CA ILE A 37 2.05 -7.32 -4.19
C ILE A 37 0.62 -7.76 -4.47
N ASN A 38 -0.20 -6.90 -5.08
CA ASN A 38 -1.57 -7.23 -5.48
C ASN A 38 -1.61 -8.37 -6.52
N ASP A 39 -0.75 -8.33 -7.53
CA ASP A 39 -0.65 -9.40 -8.53
C ASP A 39 -0.24 -10.74 -7.89
N LEU A 40 0.69 -10.71 -6.94
CA LEU A 40 1.08 -11.90 -6.16
C LEU A 40 -0.09 -12.40 -5.31
N PHE A 41 -0.84 -11.51 -4.68
CA PHE A 41 -2.01 -11.87 -3.89
C PHE A 41 -3.11 -12.52 -4.75
N GLU A 42 -3.42 -11.95 -5.92
CA GLU A 42 -4.38 -12.52 -6.86
C GLU A 42 -3.94 -13.89 -7.40
N SER A 43 -2.62 -14.10 -7.55
CA SER A 43 -2.07 -15.41 -7.88
C SER A 43 -2.28 -16.43 -6.76
N GLU A 44 -2.02 -16.04 -5.50
CA GLU A 44 -2.26 -16.91 -4.33
C GLU A 44 -3.76 -17.21 -4.17
N LYS A 45 -4.63 -16.23 -4.37
CA LYS A 45 -6.08 -16.40 -4.32
C LYS A 45 -6.57 -17.45 -5.32
N LYS A 46 -6.11 -17.39 -6.57
CA LYS A 46 -6.41 -18.43 -7.58
C LYS A 46 -5.93 -19.81 -7.16
N ASN A 47 -4.79 -19.89 -6.46
CA ASN A 47 -4.28 -21.15 -5.93
C ASN A 47 -5.18 -21.68 -4.81
N ILE A 48 -5.60 -20.82 -3.88
CA ILE A 48 -6.56 -21.16 -2.82
C ILE A 48 -7.86 -21.68 -3.44
N ASP A 49 -8.43 -21.00 -4.45
CA ASP A 49 -9.66 -21.43 -5.12
C ASP A 49 -9.51 -22.84 -5.74
N GLN A 50 -8.36 -23.14 -6.36
CA GLN A 50 -8.07 -24.46 -6.91
C GLN A 50 -7.90 -25.54 -5.83
N LEU A 51 -7.25 -25.19 -4.73
CA LEU A 51 -7.05 -26.09 -3.61
C LEU A 51 -8.37 -26.35 -2.86
N GLU A 52 -9.29 -25.38 -2.85
CA GLU A 52 -10.59 -25.51 -2.18
C GLU A 52 -11.35 -26.73 -2.65
N HIS A 53 -11.46 -26.92 -3.96
CA HIS A 53 -12.12 -28.08 -4.54
C HIS A 53 -11.45 -29.39 -4.09
N LYS A 54 -10.12 -29.44 -4.08
CA LYS A 54 -9.36 -30.64 -3.67
C LYS A 54 -9.54 -30.95 -2.19
N VAL A 55 -9.51 -29.93 -1.33
CA VAL A 55 -9.78 -30.09 0.11
C VAL A 55 -11.20 -30.59 0.31
N ARG A 56 -12.18 -30.01 -0.38
CA ARG A 56 -13.59 -30.40 -0.28
C ARG A 56 -13.82 -31.86 -0.69
N ASP A 57 -13.18 -32.31 -1.77
CA ASP A 57 -13.27 -33.70 -2.23
C ASP A 57 -12.64 -34.67 -1.22
N ALA A 58 -11.46 -34.35 -0.69
CA ALA A 58 -10.80 -35.15 0.33
C ALA A 58 -11.61 -35.21 1.63
N MET A 59 -12.15 -34.07 2.05
CA MET A 59 -13.01 -33.93 3.23
C MET A 59 -14.31 -34.72 3.08
N ASN A 60 -15.01 -34.63 1.95
CA ASN A 60 -16.24 -35.39 1.69
C ASN A 60 -15.98 -36.89 1.70
N THR A 61 -14.85 -37.33 1.12
CA THR A 61 -14.42 -38.73 1.16
C THR A 61 -14.18 -39.18 2.59
N TYR A 62 -13.46 -38.38 3.38
CA TYR A 62 -13.21 -38.63 4.80
C TYR A 62 -14.52 -38.73 5.59
N MET A 63 -15.42 -37.76 5.45
CA MET A 63 -16.72 -37.73 6.12
C MET A 63 -17.56 -38.96 5.80
N THR A 64 -17.66 -39.33 4.53
CA THR A 64 -18.43 -40.49 4.08
C THR A 64 -17.88 -41.78 4.70
N SER A 65 -16.56 -41.92 4.76
CA SER A 65 -15.91 -43.08 5.40
C SER A 65 -16.19 -43.19 6.91
N HIS A 66 -16.55 -42.07 7.55
CA HIS A 66 -16.93 -42.00 8.97
C HIS A 66 -18.46 -41.93 9.18
N GLY A 67 -19.25 -42.17 8.14
CA GLY A 67 -20.71 -42.29 8.24
C GLY A 67 -21.47 -40.96 8.18
N PHE A 68 -20.81 -39.84 7.82
CA PHE A 68 -21.45 -38.55 7.61
C PHE A 68 -21.63 -38.29 6.12
N LYS A 69 -22.86 -38.01 5.69
CA LYS A 69 -23.17 -37.72 4.27
C LYS A 69 -23.08 -36.25 3.93
N THR A 70 -23.27 -35.38 4.93
CA THR A 70 -23.28 -33.92 4.77
C THR A 70 -22.59 -33.22 5.94
N ALA A 71 -22.11 -32.00 5.71
CA ALA A 71 -21.60 -31.12 6.76
C ALA A 71 -22.64 -30.85 7.86
N ASP A 72 -23.93 -30.77 7.51
CA ASP A 72 -25.00 -30.58 8.48
C ASP A 72 -25.16 -31.77 9.43
N GLU A 73 -25.03 -33.00 8.94
CA GLU A 73 -25.06 -34.20 9.79
C GLU A 73 -23.88 -34.20 10.78
N LEU A 74 -22.70 -33.80 10.31
CA LEU A 74 -21.51 -33.63 11.16
C LEU A 74 -21.74 -32.55 12.23
N HIS A 75 -22.21 -31.37 11.83
CA HIS A 75 -22.47 -30.26 12.75
C HIS A 75 -23.52 -30.62 13.79
N ALA A 76 -24.62 -31.27 13.38
CA ALA A 76 -25.63 -31.76 14.30
C ALA A 76 -25.05 -32.77 15.30
N ARG A 77 -24.11 -33.61 14.86
CA ARG A 77 -23.43 -34.56 15.75
C ARG A 77 -22.49 -33.87 16.74
N VAL A 78 -21.75 -32.86 16.28
CA VAL A 78 -20.91 -32.00 17.15
C VAL A 78 -21.76 -31.34 18.22
N GLU A 79 -22.90 -30.74 17.84
CA GLU A 79 -23.83 -30.09 18.76
C GLU A 79 -24.42 -31.04 19.81
N GLN A 80 -24.54 -32.35 19.50
CA GLN A 80 -24.98 -33.37 20.47
C GLN A 80 -23.89 -33.78 21.46
N ILE A 81 -22.62 -33.72 21.06
CA ILE A 81 -21.48 -34.13 21.90
C ILE A 81 -21.08 -32.99 22.83
N LEU A 82 -21.10 -31.77 22.31
CA LEU A 82 -20.69 -30.59 23.05
C LEU A 82 -21.76 -30.15 24.05
N ASN A 83 -21.29 -29.62 25.19
CA ASN A 83 -22.16 -29.11 26.25
C ASN A 83 -21.56 -27.83 26.86
N GLY A 84 -22.39 -27.04 27.56
CA GLY A 84 -21.95 -25.87 28.32
C GLY A 84 -21.26 -24.81 27.45
N ASP A 85 -20.10 -24.32 27.93
CA ASP A 85 -19.34 -23.27 27.24
C ASP A 85 -18.78 -23.73 25.89
N ALA A 86 -18.48 -25.01 25.73
CA ALA A 86 -17.97 -25.57 24.48
C ALA A 86 -19.05 -25.46 23.37
N LEU A 87 -20.30 -25.86 23.65
CA LEU A 87 -21.40 -25.70 22.70
C LEU A 87 -21.69 -24.23 22.39
N ARG A 88 -21.64 -23.35 23.40
CA ARG A 88 -21.83 -21.90 23.19
C ARG A 88 -20.76 -21.34 22.25
N ASN A 89 -19.52 -21.73 22.46
CA ASN A 89 -18.39 -21.31 21.64
C ASN A 89 -18.49 -21.84 20.19
N TRP A 90 -18.95 -23.08 20.01
CA TRP A 90 -19.27 -23.63 18.68
C TRP A 90 -20.35 -22.83 17.97
N MET A 91 -21.44 -22.50 18.66
CA MET A 91 -22.54 -21.71 18.08
C MET A 91 -22.10 -20.29 17.72
N GLN A 92 -21.31 -19.65 18.59
CA GLN A 92 -20.71 -18.34 18.29
C GLN A 92 -19.80 -18.41 17.07
N LEU A 93 -19.00 -19.46 16.97
CA LEU A 93 -18.14 -19.68 15.82
C LEU A 93 -18.99 -19.82 14.54
N LYS A 94 -19.96 -20.73 14.53
CA LYS A 94 -20.89 -20.96 13.41
C LYS A 94 -21.65 -19.70 13.00
N GLN A 95 -21.96 -18.81 13.95
CA GLN A 95 -22.62 -17.53 13.67
C GLN A 95 -21.66 -16.47 13.13
N ALA A 96 -20.42 -16.46 13.62
CA ALA A 96 -19.38 -15.53 13.19
C ALA A 96 -18.82 -15.88 11.79
N THR A 97 -19.01 -17.14 11.36
CA THR A 97 -18.53 -17.65 10.08
C THR A 97 -19.70 -17.87 9.09
N GLY A 98 -19.84 -17.04 8.05
CA GLY A 98 -20.69 -17.18 6.84
C GLY A 98 -20.41 -18.41 5.93
N HIS A 99 -20.43 -18.26 4.59
CA HIS A 99 -20.93 -19.31 3.67
C HIS A 99 -19.94 -20.19 2.87
N LEU A 100 -18.61 -20.03 2.83
CA LEU A 100 -17.81 -20.80 1.84
C LEU A 100 -16.44 -21.36 2.31
N VAL A 101 -15.46 -20.50 2.60
CA VAL A 101 -14.20 -20.92 3.29
C VAL A 101 -14.51 -21.49 4.68
N GLU A 102 -15.66 -21.07 5.19
CA GLU A 102 -16.21 -21.35 6.49
C GLU A 102 -16.75 -22.77 6.58
N ASP A 103 -17.24 -23.35 5.48
CA ASP A 103 -17.66 -24.75 5.45
C ASP A 103 -16.47 -25.70 5.62
N ILE A 104 -15.35 -25.46 4.95
CA ILE A 104 -14.16 -26.32 5.07
C ILE A 104 -13.60 -26.23 6.49
N LEU A 105 -13.47 -25.01 7.02
CA LEU A 105 -12.96 -24.79 8.36
C LEU A 105 -13.87 -25.41 9.42
N MET A 106 -15.17 -25.12 9.36
CA MET A 106 -16.16 -25.65 10.31
C MET A 106 -16.28 -27.16 10.23
N THR A 107 -16.26 -27.72 9.03
CA THR A 107 -16.28 -29.17 8.84
C THR A 107 -15.00 -29.81 9.37
N THR A 108 -13.83 -29.20 9.15
CA THR A 108 -12.57 -29.70 9.70
C THR A 108 -12.58 -29.68 11.23
N ILE A 109 -13.03 -28.57 11.83
CA ILE A 109 -13.17 -28.46 13.29
C ILE A 109 -14.21 -29.45 13.81
N GLY A 110 -15.31 -29.66 13.09
CA GLY A 110 -16.33 -30.62 13.45
C GLY A 110 -15.81 -32.06 13.44
N ILE A 111 -15.03 -32.42 12.41
CA ILE A 111 -14.34 -33.71 12.32
C ILE A 111 -13.40 -33.89 13.52
N ALA A 112 -12.55 -32.91 13.78
CA ALA A 112 -11.65 -32.94 14.93
C ALA A 112 -12.44 -33.08 16.25
N THR A 113 -13.53 -32.34 16.43
CA THR A 113 -14.35 -32.39 17.65
C THR A 113 -14.99 -33.76 17.85
N ILE A 114 -15.46 -34.42 16.78
CA ILE A 114 -16.06 -35.76 16.89
C ILE A 114 -15.00 -36.82 17.23
N LEU A 115 -13.81 -36.74 16.63
CA LEU A 115 -12.73 -37.70 16.86
C LEU A 115 -12.19 -37.60 18.30
N THR A 116 -12.14 -36.39 18.83
CA THR A 116 -11.44 -36.08 20.08
C THR A 116 -12.37 -35.92 21.28
N GLY A 117 -13.65 -35.61 21.04
CA GLY A 117 -14.60 -35.21 22.07
C GLY A 117 -14.29 -33.85 22.72
N VAL A 118 -13.28 -33.12 22.23
CA VAL A 118 -12.83 -31.84 22.83
C VAL A 118 -12.72 -30.77 21.74
N LEU A 119 -13.31 -29.61 22.02
CA LEU A 119 -13.35 -28.45 21.13
C LEU A 119 -12.06 -27.60 21.11
N ALA A 120 -10.98 -28.10 21.74
CA ALA A 120 -9.85 -27.28 22.16
C ALA A 120 -9.04 -26.76 20.98
N GLY A 121 -8.81 -27.53 19.91
CA GLY A 121 -8.08 -27.06 18.72
C GLY A 121 -8.89 -26.10 17.84
N GLY A 122 -10.19 -26.36 17.70
CA GLY A 122 -11.08 -25.59 16.83
C GLY A 122 -11.28 -24.14 17.23
N LEU A 123 -11.41 -23.89 18.53
CA LEU A 123 -11.54 -22.55 19.09
C LEU A 123 -10.30 -21.68 18.90
N LEU A 124 -9.14 -22.30 18.82
CA LEU A 124 -7.86 -21.60 18.63
C LEU A 124 -7.69 -21.14 17.19
N ILE A 125 -8.12 -21.98 16.24
CA ILE A 125 -8.18 -21.68 14.80
C ILE A 125 -9.24 -20.60 14.55
N ALA A 126 -10.41 -20.76 15.17
CA ALA A 126 -11.48 -19.78 15.17
C ALA A 126 -11.04 -18.40 15.67
N GLY A 127 -10.38 -18.29 16.83
CA GLY A 127 -9.98 -16.98 17.37
C GLY A 127 -8.96 -16.21 16.53
N VAL A 128 -8.20 -16.91 15.69
CA VAL A 128 -7.27 -16.32 14.71
C VAL A 128 -8.01 -15.85 13.45
N ILE A 129 -9.12 -16.53 13.11
CA ILE A 129 -9.88 -16.39 11.86
C ILE A 129 -11.13 -15.49 12.04
N SER A 130 -11.74 -15.47 13.22
CA SER A 130 -13.02 -14.82 13.54
C SER A 130 -12.90 -13.33 13.86
N GLY A 131 -11.73 -12.72 13.68
CA GLY A 131 -11.68 -11.29 13.48
C GLY A 131 -12.34 -11.02 12.14
N GLY A 132 -13.64 -10.68 12.09
CA GLY A 132 -14.40 -10.49 10.85
C GLY A 132 -13.74 -9.55 9.83
N ALA A 133 -12.82 -8.71 10.26
CA ALA A 133 -11.96 -7.88 9.41
C ALA A 133 -10.92 -8.68 8.58
N ALA A 134 -10.46 -9.85 9.04
CA ALA A 134 -9.44 -10.65 8.38
C ALA A 134 -9.94 -11.24 7.05
N TRP A 135 -11.18 -11.75 7.00
CA TRP A 135 -11.76 -12.33 5.78
C TRP A 135 -12.56 -11.33 4.95
N ALA A 136 -13.20 -10.34 5.58
CA ALA A 136 -13.75 -9.20 4.86
C ALA A 136 -12.65 -8.53 4.01
N ALA A 137 -11.39 -8.53 4.45
CA ALA A 137 -10.25 -8.05 3.66
C ALA A 137 -9.86 -8.95 2.47
N PHE A 138 -10.01 -10.29 2.57
CA PHE A 138 -9.84 -11.19 1.42
C PHE A 138 -10.91 -10.98 0.34
N GLY A 139 -12.16 -10.72 0.75
CA GLY A 139 -13.24 -10.32 -0.15
C GLY A 139 -13.12 -8.86 -0.65
N ALA A 140 -12.54 -7.97 0.16
CA ALA A 140 -12.36 -6.54 -0.13
C ALA A 140 -11.07 -6.22 -0.89
N GLY A 141 -10.55 -7.13 -1.73
CA GLY A 141 -9.59 -6.77 -2.78
C GLY A 141 -10.06 -5.60 -3.67
N MET A 142 -11.38 -5.34 -3.69
CA MET A 142 -11.97 -4.15 -4.33
C MET A 142 -11.58 -2.82 -3.66
N ALA A 143 -11.37 -2.77 -2.34
CA ALA A 143 -11.04 -1.53 -1.64
C ALA A 143 -9.62 -1.05 -2.00
N VAL A 144 -8.66 -1.97 -2.15
CA VAL A 144 -7.29 -1.62 -2.51
C VAL A 144 -7.18 -1.20 -3.98
N SER A 145 -7.96 -1.82 -4.86
CA SER A 145 -8.07 -1.41 -6.26
C SER A 145 -8.57 0.04 -6.40
N ALA A 146 -9.52 0.47 -5.55
CA ALA A 146 -9.99 1.86 -5.51
C ALA A 146 -8.90 2.83 -5.03
N ILE A 147 -8.10 2.43 -4.03
CA ILE A 147 -6.95 3.22 -3.56
C ILE A 147 -5.91 3.38 -4.68
N LEU A 148 -5.58 2.30 -5.38
CA LEU A 148 -4.63 2.34 -6.51
C LEU A 148 -5.16 3.18 -7.68
N GLY A 149 -6.46 3.09 -7.98
CA GLY A 149 -7.12 3.90 -9.00
C GLY A 149 -7.14 5.40 -8.68
N GLY A 150 -7.38 5.77 -7.41
CA GLY A 150 -7.34 7.17 -6.96
C GLY A 150 -5.94 7.78 -6.99
N ILE A 151 -4.89 6.99 -6.78
CA ILE A 151 -3.51 7.49 -6.69
C ILE A 151 -2.90 7.74 -8.08
N VAL A 152 -3.32 6.99 -9.11
CA VAL A 152 -2.95 7.30 -10.51
C VAL A 152 -3.44 8.70 -10.92
N ALA A 153 -4.58 9.14 -10.38
CA ALA A 153 -5.09 10.49 -10.63
C ALA A 153 -4.24 11.59 -9.96
N LEU A 154 -3.66 11.32 -8.79
CA LEU A 154 -2.79 12.27 -8.07
C LEU A 154 -1.43 12.46 -8.77
N ALA A 155 -0.90 11.41 -9.40
CA ALA A 155 0.35 11.51 -10.17
C ALA A 155 0.19 12.29 -11.49
N ALA A 156 -1.06 12.53 -11.94
CA ALA A 156 -1.34 13.20 -13.20
C ALA A 156 -1.56 14.72 -13.07
N ILE A 157 -1.70 15.26 -11.85
CA ILE A 157 -2.27 16.61 -11.66
C ILE A 157 -1.44 17.44 -10.65
N ILE A 158 -0.92 18.56 -11.17
CA ILE A 158 -0.33 19.75 -10.53
C ILE A 158 1.20 19.80 -10.33
N GLN A 159 1.76 21.00 -10.53
CA GLN A 159 3.18 21.38 -10.43
C GLN A 159 3.48 22.30 -9.23
N GLY A 160 4.66 22.12 -8.63
CA GLY A 160 5.22 23.02 -7.60
C GLY A 160 4.83 22.71 -6.15
N ALA A 161 4.32 23.69 -5.40
CA ALA A 161 3.97 23.53 -3.98
C ALA A 161 2.87 22.48 -3.78
N GLU A 162 1.81 22.60 -4.57
CA GLU A 162 0.69 21.66 -4.56
C GLU A 162 1.13 20.27 -5.07
N GLU A 163 2.12 20.18 -5.97
CA GLU A 163 2.77 18.90 -6.32
C GLU A 163 3.47 18.27 -5.11
N ARG A 164 4.21 19.07 -4.32
CA ARG A 164 4.91 18.56 -3.13
C ARG A 164 3.93 17.95 -2.14
N ASP A 165 2.81 18.61 -1.87
CA ASP A 165 1.83 18.13 -0.89
C ASP A 165 1.02 16.95 -1.44
N ASN A 166 0.64 16.98 -2.72
CA ASN A 166 0.03 15.83 -3.41
C ASN A 166 0.96 14.62 -3.39
N LEU A 167 2.27 14.80 -3.59
CA LEU A 167 3.25 13.72 -3.54
C LEU A 167 3.45 13.19 -2.11
N ARG A 168 3.45 14.06 -1.10
CA ARG A 168 3.49 13.63 0.32
C ARG A 168 2.26 12.81 0.66
N GLU A 169 1.08 13.29 0.30
CA GLU A 169 -0.18 12.58 0.54
C GLU A 169 -0.21 11.24 -0.21
N ALA A 170 0.27 11.21 -1.46
CA ALA A 170 0.37 9.99 -2.23
C ALA A 170 1.35 8.98 -1.60
N ILE A 171 2.55 9.42 -1.19
CA ILE A 171 3.53 8.58 -0.47
C ILE A 171 2.89 8.03 0.81
N ASP A 172 2.21 8.88 1.57
CA ASP A 172 1.56 8.50 2.82
C ASP A 172 0.50 7.42 2.59
N LYS A 173 -0.46 7.67 1.70
CA LYS A 173 -1.50 6.70 1.32
C LYS A 173 -0.91 5.39 0.78
N LEU A 174 0.07 5.48 -0.13
CA LEU A 174 0.70 4.30 -0.74
C LEU A 174 1.49 3.48 0.28
N ALA A 175 2.21 4.12 1.20
CA ALA A 175 3.00 3.41 2.20
C ALA A 175 2.11 2.56 3.11
N PHE A 176 0.98 3.09 3.57
CA PHE A 176 0.00 2.32 4.35
C PHE A 176 -0.65 1.21 3.51
N ALA A 177 -1.10 1.52 2.29
CA ALA A 177 -1.71 0.52 1.41
C ALA A 177 -0.76 -0.64 1.08
N ARG A 178 0.53 -0.36 0.87
CA ARG A 178 1.57 -1.35 0.63
C ARG A 178 1.73 -2.32 1.80
N VAL A 179 1.70 -1.82 3.04
CA VAL A 179 1.75 -2.65 4.25
C VAL A 179 0.52 -3.53 4.34
N ASP A 180 -0.67 -2.97 4.15
CA ASP A 180 -1.92 -3.73 4.25
C ASP A 180 -2.00 -4.83 3.18
N LEU A 181 -1.61 -4.54 1.94
CA LEU A 181 -1.47 -5.53 0.87
C LEU A 181 -0.49 -6.65 1.24
N GLN A 182 0.66 -6.30 1.79
CA GLN A 182 1.66 -7.30 2.18
C GLN A 182 1.14 -8.21 3.30
N VAL A 183 0.37 -7.68 4.26
CA VAL A 183 -0.30 -8.51 5.27
C VAL A 183 -1.27 -9.50 4.62
N GLN A 184 -2.08 -9.06 3.64
CA GLN A 184 -3.00 -9.96 2.95
C GLN A 184 -2.25 -11.04 2.16
N LEU A 185 -1.16 -10.68 1.48
CA LEU A 185 -0.33 -11.65 0.76
C LEU A 185 0.28 -12.70 1.71
N LEU A 186 0.82 -12.28 2.85
CA LEU A 186 1.37 -13.20 3.85
C LEU A 186 0.30 -14.18 4.35
N ARG A 187 -0.89 -13.68 4.68
CA ARG A 187 -2.02 -14.52 5.11
C ARG A 187 -2.48 -15.47 4.01
N ALA A 188 -2.51 -15.01 2.74
CA ALA A 188 -2.91 -15.85 1.62
C ALA A 188 -1.97 -17.05 1.45
N ARG A 189 -0.66 -16.82 1.54
CA ARG A 189 0.36 -17.89 1.50
C ARG A 189 0.20 -18.89 2.63
N VAL A 190 -0.07 -18.39 3.83
CA VAL A 190 -0.33 -19.22 5.01
C VAL A 190 -1.57 -20.11 4.78
N LEU A 191 -2.65 -19.56 4.20
CA LEU A 191 -3.83 -20.34 3.83
C LEU A 191 -3.57 -21.37 2.74
N THR A 192 -2.82 -21.01 1.69
CA THR A 192 -2.39 -21.95 0.65
C THR A 192 -1.70 -23.16 1.27
N GLN A 193 -0.79 -22.94 2.23
CA GLN A 193 -0.12 -24.02 2.95
C GLN A 193 -1.14 -24.88 3.72
N TYR A 194 -2.06 -24.26 4.45
CA TYR A 194 -3.07 -25.00 5.20
C TYR A 194 -4.00 -25.85 4.35
N TYR A 195 -4.40 -25.37 3.19
CA TYR A 195 -5.22 -26.16 2.29
C TYR A 195 -4.46 -27.41 1.82
N ASN A 196 -3.16 -27.30 1.54
CA ASN A 196 -2.34 -28.47 1.23
C ASN A 196 -2.25 -29.43 2.42
N ASP A 197 -2.05 -28.90 3.63
CA ASP A 197 -1.96 -29.72 4.84
C ASP A 197 -3.29 -30.43 5.13
N PHE A 198 -4.45 -29.78 4.90
CA PHE A 198 -5.77 -30.42 5.03
C PHE A 198 -5.97 -31.53 4.01
N ILE A 199 -5.52 -31.37 2.76
CA ILE A 199 -5.55 -32.46 1.77
C ILE A 199 -4.74 -33.65 2.27
N VAL A 200 -3.56 -33.41 2.84
CA VAL A 200 -2.73 -34.48 3.42
C VAL A 200 -3.45 -35.12 4.60
N PHE A 201 -3.97 -34.34 5.54
CA PHE A 201 -4.72 -34.82 6.70
C PHE A 201 -5.87 -35.75 6.31
N PHE A 202 -6.78 -35.28 5.45
CA PHE A 202 -7.97 -36.05 5.06
C PHE A 202 -7.65 -37.32 4.27
N ASN A 203 -6.50 -37.37 3.59
CA ASN A 203 -6.06 -38.56 2.86
C ASN A 203 -5.24 -39.55 3.72
N ASN A 204 -4.89 -39.19 4.96
CA ASN A 204 -4.03 -40.00 5.82
C ASN A 204 -4.71 -40.30 7.17
N PRO A 205 -5.41 -41.44 7.30
CA PRO A 205 -6.19 -41.79 8.49
C PRO A 205 -5.40 -41.82 9.81
N HIS A 206 -4.08 -42.00 9.75
CA HIS A 206 -3.22 -42.02 10.94
C HIS A 206 -2.97 -40.62 11.52
N LEU A 207 -3.18 -39.55 10.73
CA LEU A 207 -3.06 -38.17 11.21
C LEU A 207 -4.31 -37.70 11.99
N ALA A 208 -5.37 -38.52 12.02
CA ALA A 208 -6.60 -38.27 12.77
C ALA A 208 -6.44 -38.41 14.31
N ASP A 209 -5.24 -38.75 14.80
CA ASP A 209 -4.94 -38.71 16.23
C ASP A 209 -5.05 -37.28 16.76
N GLN A 210 -5.72 -37.13 17.90
CA GLN A 210 -5.98 -35.84 18.54
C GLN A 210 -4.71 -35.01 18.74
N ASN A 211 -3.66 -35.64 19.27
CA ASN A 211 -2.45 -34.93 19.65
C ASN A 211 -1.73 -34.47 18.38
N ILE A 212 -1.75 -35.30 17.33
CA ILE A 212 -1.17 -34.93 16.03
C ILE A 212 -1.93 -33.74 15.44
N PHE A 213 -3.27 -33.75 15.43
CA PHE A 213 -4.05 -32.63 14.89
C PHE A 213 -3.82 -31.33 15.68
N ASP A 214 -3.90 -31.38 17.01
CA ASP A 214 -3.74 -30.18 17.83
C ASP A 214 -2.31 -29.61 17.75
N GLU A 215 -1.28 -30.47 17.69
CA GLU A 215 0.12 -30.06 17.61
C GLU A 215 0.55 -29.62 16.21
N GLU A 216 0.22 -30.39 15.17
CA GLU A 216 0.65 -30.12 13.80
C GLU A 216 -0.23 -29.07 13.11
N PHE A 217 -1.53 -29.03 13.38
CA PHE A 217 -2.42 -28.09 12.69
C PHE A 217 -2.77 -26.90 13.56
N GLY A 218 -3.32 -27.12 14.75
CA GLY A 218 -3.81 -26.03 15.61
C GLY A 218 -2.72 -25.04 16.02
N LYS A 219 -1.59 -25.53 16.53
CA LYS A 219 -0.48 -24.68 16.98
C LYS A 219 0.26 -24.03 15.81
N LEU A 220 0.48 -24.72 14.71
CA LEU A 220 1.17 -24.16 13.53
C LEU A 220 0.32 -23.07 12.87
N ILE A 221 -0.99 -23.28 12.68
CA ILE A 221 -1.95 -22.26 12.18
C ILE A 221 -1.83 -20.96 12.93
N ARG A 222 -1.91 -21.06 14.26
CA ARG A 222 -1.81 -19.88 15.10
C ARG A 222 -0.48 -19.17 14.94
N ARG A 223 0.61 -19.93 15.00
CA ARG A 223 1.96 -19.36 14.91
C ARG A 223 2.12 -18.66 13.57
N ASP A 224 1.85 -19.34 12.48
CA ASP A 224 2.12 -18.81 11.14
C ASP A 224 1.17 -17.66 10.77
N MET A 225 -0.09 -17.68 11.22
CA MET A 225 -1.00 -16.53 11.06
C MET A 225 -0.62 -15.34 11.95
N SER A 226 -0.12 -15.60 13.16
CA SER A 226 0.44 -14.56 14.03
C SER A 226 1.73 -13.99 13.45
N ASP A 227 2.52 -14.82 12.77
CA ASP A 227 3.73 -14.41 12.07
C ASP A 227 3.38 -13.65 10.78
N ALA A 228 2.26 -13.95 10.13
CA ALA A 228 1.63 -13.15 9.07
C ALA A 228 0.95 -11.87 9.62
N SER A 229 1.67 -11.18 10.50
CA SER A 229 1.28 -9.93 11.13
C SER A 229 1.71 -8.72 10.31
N ARG A 230 1.16 -7.58 10.70
CA ARG A 230 1.57 -6.27 10.22
C ARG A 230 3.05 -5.96 10.49
N GLN A 231 3.58 -6.42 11.62
CA GLN A 231 4.98 -6.22 11.94
C GLN A 231 5.90 -6.99 10.99
N ALA A 232 5.55 -8.23 10.65
CA ALA A 232 6.29 -9.02 9.67
C ALA A 232 6.22 -8.39 8.27
N ALA A 233 5.03 -7.92 7.86
CA ALA A 233 4.88 -7.18 6.61
C ALA A 233 5.79 -5.94 6.56
N ILE A 234 5.82 -5.12 7.61
CA ILE A 234 6.71 -3.96 7.71
C ILE A 234 8.18 -4.38 7.58
N GLN A 235 8.63 -5.40 8.31
CA GLN A 235 10.01 -5.88 8.25
C GLN A 235 10.40 -6.36 6.84
N GLU A 236 9.50 -7.05 6.14
CA GLU A 236 9.76 -7.51 4.77
C GLU A 236 9.87 -6.32 3.79
N LEU A 237 9.00 -5.32 3.92
CA LEU A 237 9.03 -4.11 3.10
C LEU A 237 10.24 -3.22 3.41
N GLU A 238 10.64 -3.10 4.68
CA GLU A 238 11.87 -2.41 5.08
C GLU A 238 13.12 -3.09 4.49
N ARG A 239 13.16 -4.43 4.50
CA ARG A 239 14.23 -5.20 3.87
C ARG A 239 14.25 -4.95 2.35
N LEU A 240 13.08 -4.91 1.72
CA LEU A 240 12.95 -4.61 0.30
C LEU A 240 13.47 -3.21 -0.03
N ASP A 241 13.05 -2.19 0.72
CA ASP A 241 13.50 -0.81 0.53
C ASP A 241 15.00 -0.65 0.79
N LYS A 242 15.55 -1.30 1.82
CA LYS A 242 16.99 -1.31 2.10
C LYS A 242 17.78 -1.97 0.97
N SER A 243 17.25 -3.06 0.39
CA SER A 243 17.92 -3.77 -0.71
C SER A 243 17.98 -2.97 -2.01
N ARG A 244 17.08 -1.98 -2.17
CA ARG A 244 16.99 -1.11 -3.35
C ARG A 244 17.57 0.28 -3.13
N ASP A 245 18.11 0.55 -1.93
CA ASP A 245 18.55 1.89 -1.52
C ASP A 245 17.47 2.97 -1.72
N SER A 246 16.22 2.63 -1.37
CA SER A 246 15.08 3.51 -1.58
C SER A 246 15.16 4.77 -0.71
N TRP A 247 14.79 5.91 -1.29
CA TRP A 247 14.57 7.15 -0.53
C TRP A 247 13.36 7.00 0.38
N ARG A 248 13.51 7.29 1.67
CA ARG A 248 12.49 7.08 2.72
C ARG A 248 12.27 8.27 3.64
N ASP A 249 12.98 9.39 3.44
CA ASP A 249 12.95 10.51 4.39
C ASP A 249 11.57 11.18 4.49
N GLY A 250 10.69 10.97 3.51
CA GLY A 250 9.30 11.45 3.52
C GLY A 250 8.24 10.37 3.74
N ASP A 251 8.63 9.14 4.07
CA ASP A 251 7.65 8.09 4.35
C ASP A 251 6.98 8.32 5.72
N PRO A 252 5.68 8.02 5.86
CA PRO A 252 5.02 8.09 7.15
C PRO A 252 5.53 6.99 8.09
N ASN A 253 5.31 7.18 9.39
CA ASN A 253 5.52 6.11 10.35
C ASN A 253 4.41 5.06 10.22
N VAL A 254 4.63 4.09 9.34
CA VAL A 254 3.65 3.03 9.12
C VAL A 254 3.48 2.13 10.32
N THR A 255 4.28 2.16 11.40
CA THR A 255 4.10 1.22 12.53
C THR A 255 2.79 1.43 13.30
N ASN A 256 2.26 2.65 13.35
CA ASN A 256 0.98 2.95 13.97
C ASN A 256 -0.14 2.87 12.92
N PRO A 257 -1.06 1.89 12.97
CA PRO A 257 -2.18 1.85 12.02
C PRO A 257 -2.97 3.15 12.14
N ARG A 258 -3.32 3.79 11.01
CA ARG A 258 -4.14 5.01 11.00
C ARG A 258 -5.40 4.75 11.84
N GLY A 259 -5.42 5.28 13.06
CA GLY A 259 -6.53 5.11 13.99
C GLY A 259 -7.73 5.90 13.47
N GLY A 260 -8.51 5.33 12.56
CA GLY A 260 -9.86 5.78 12.19
C GLY A 260 -10.04 7.19 11.64
N GLN A 261 -9.00 8.03 11.54
CA GLN A 261 -9.16 9.44 11.20
C GLN A 261 -8.75 9.68 9.75
N LEU A 262 -9.75 9.49 8.88
CA LEU A 262 -9.84 10.13 7.56
C LEU A 262 -10.49 11.52 7.69
N ASP A 263 -10.42 12.15 8.86
CA ASP A 263 -10.82 13.54 9.02
C ASP A 263 -9.65 14.42 8.61
N SER A 264 -9.84 15.06 7.46
CA SER A 264 -9.42 16.41 7.11
C SER A 264 -8.04 16.84 7.62
N ALA A 265 -7.13 16.99 6.66
CA ALA A 265 -6.05 17.97 6.74
C ALA A 265 -6.66 19.39 6.86
N GLU A 266 -7.18 19.73 8.03
CA GLU A 266 -7.51 21.09 8.44
C GLU A 266 -6.67 21.39 9.68
N GLY A 267 -5.40 21.67 9.41
CA GLY A 267 -4.49 22.34 10.30
C GLY A 267 -3.64 23.23 9.43
N ASP A 268 -4.14 24.44 9.15
CA ASP A 268 -3.40 25.56 8.55
C ASP A 268 -2.25 25.98 9.47
N ASP A 269 -1.24 25.12 9.63
CA ASP A 269 0.11 25.61 9.80
C ASP A 269 0.51 26.11 8.42
N LEU A 270 0.31 27.41 8.18
CA LEU A 270 0.77 28.11 6.97
C LEU A 270 2.30 27.93 6.86
N GLU A 271 2.75 26.81 6.28
CA GLU A 271 4.15 26.58 5.92
C GLU A 271 4.55 27.72 4.98
N ILE A 272 5.45 28.59 5.45
CA ILE A 272 5.94 29.73 4.67
C ILE A 272 6.56 29.16 3.37
N PRO A 273 6.08 29.55 2.18
CA PRO A 273 6.62 29.02 0.94
C PRO A 273 8.12 29.26 0.87
N PRO A 274 8.91 28.30 0.38
CA PRO A 274 10.37 28.43 0.33
C PRO A 274 10.77 29.68 -0.45
N GLN A 275 11.70 30.43 0.12
CA GLN A 275 12.27 31.63 -0.50
C GLN A 275 13.54 31.25 -1.25
N SER A 276 13.64 31.70 -2.50
CA SER A 276 14.79 31.48 -3.36
C SER A 276 15.37 32.81 -3.81
N SER A 277 16.67 33.01 -3.62
CA SER A 277 17.36 34.17 -4.18
C SER A 277 17.89 33.79 -5.55
N LEU A 278 17.38 34.46 -6.59
CA LEU A 278 17.71 34.20 -7.99
C LEU A 278 18.50 35.37 -8.56
N LYS A 279 19.65 35.09 -9.14
CA LYS A 279 20.38 36.04 -9.97
C LYS A 279 19.94 35.88 -11.41
N VAL A 280 19.31 36.92 -11.94
CA VAL A 280 18.83 36.98 -13.32
C VAL A 280 19.85 37.77 -14.14
N THR A 281 20.31 37.17 -15.24
CA THR A 281 21.22 37.82 -16.20
C THR A 281 20.50 37.98 -17.53
N LYS A 282 20.35 39.23 -17.99
CA LYS A 282 19.73 39.58 -19.26
C LYS A 282 20.70 39.39 -20.45
N PRO A 283 20.21 39.35 -21.70
CA PRO A 283 21.07 39.23 -22.90
C PRO A 283 22.11 40.35 -23.05
N ASP A 284 21.79 41.56 -22.57
CA ASP A 284 22.70 42.72 -22.56
C ASP A 284 23.72 42.69 -21.42
N THR A 285 23.84 41.56 -20.71
CA THR A 285 24.70 41.31 -19.55
C THR A 285 24.34 42.05 -18.27
N THR A 286 23.24 42.83 -18.27
CA THR A 286 22.75 43.43 -17.03
C THR A 286 22.22 42.35 -16.08
N GLN A 287 22.44 42.56 -14.79
CA GLN A 287 22.11 41.59 -13.74
C GLN A 287 21.26 42.23 -12.67
N PHE A 288 20.32 41.46 -12.13
CA PHE A 288 19.53 41.83 -10.96
C PHE A 288 19.22 40.58 -10.13
N VAL A 289 18.90 40.78 -8.87
CA VAL A 289 18.60 39.70 -7.92
C VAL A 289 17.14 39.80 -7.53
N LEU A 290 16.41 38.70 -7.66
CA LEU A 290 15.04 38.55 -7.20
C LEU A 290 15.02 37.61 -5.98
N ASP A 291 14.42 38.04 -4.89
CA ASP A 291 14.17 37.16 -3.75
C ASP A 291 12.73 36.66 -3.86
N LEU A 292 12.57 35.49 -4.47
CA LEU A 292 11.26 35.00 -4.88
C LEU A 292 10.68 34.03 -3.85
N GLN A 293 9.44 34.28 -3.45
CA GLN A 293 8.57 33.35 -2.77
C GLN A 293 7.63 32.71 -3.80
N TYR A 294 7.72 31.39 -3.96
CA TYR A 294 6.89 30.67 -4.92
C TYR A 294 5.40 30.79 -4.57
N ILE A 295 4.56 31.10 -5.56
CA ILE A 295 3.10 31.17 -5.41
C ILE A 295 2.43 29.95 -6.06
N GLU A 296 2.51 29.83 -7.38
CA GLU A 296 1.78 28.82 -8.15
C GLU A 296 2.48 28.50 -9.49
N SER A 297 2.06 27.43 -10.16
CA SER A 297 2.55 27.04 -11.49
C SER A 297 1.36 26.56 -12.31
N SER A 298 1.20 27.12 -13.51
CA SER A 298 0.11 26.78 -14.42
C SER A 298 0.51 25.72 -15.44
N THR A 299 1.79 25.64 -15.82
CA THR A 299 2.34 24.64 -16.76
C THR A 299 3.78 24.24 -16.40
N PRO A 300 4.34 23.12 -16.93
CA PRO A 300 5.67 22.64 -16.51
C PRO A 300 6.79 23.63 -16.81
N LEU A 301 6.51 24.63 -17.63
CA LEU A 301 7.40 25.69 -18.05
C LEU A 301 7.06 27.04 -17.42
N ASP A 302 5.94 27.18 -16.70
CA ASP A 302 5.46 28.43 -16.13
C ASP A 302 5.44 28.38 -14.60
N CYS A 303 6.04 29.35 -13.94
CA CYS A 303 5.80 29.57 -12.51
C CYS A 303 5.52 31.03 -12.20
N VAL A 304 4.68 31.26 -11.20
CA VAL A 304 4.40 32.56 -10.62
C VAL A 304 5.09 32.61 -9.25
N ALA A 305 5.85 33.67 -9.02
CA ALA A 305 6.50 33.92 -7.76
C ALA A 305 6.38 35.39 -7.35
N LYS A 306 6.40 35.64 -6.04
CA LYS A 306 6.35 36.97 -5.45
C LYS A 306 7.75 37.43 -5.07
N ASP A 307 8.17 38.62 -5.48
CA ASP A 307 9.38 39.22 -4.92
C ASP A 307 9.12 39.67 -3.48
N VAL A 308 9.85 39.08 -2.54
CA VAL A 308 9.71 39.31 -1.09
C VAL A 308 10.04 40.76 -0.71
N LYS A 309 10.87 41.45 -1.49
CA LYS A 309 11.29 42.84 -1.21
C LYS A 309 10.29 43.87 -1.71
N THR A 310 9.75 43.66 -2.91
CA THR A 310 8.89 44.66 -3.58
C THR A 310 7.41 44.31 -3.52
N ASP A 311 7.08 43.08 -3.15
CA ASP A 311 5.74 42.50 -3.19
C ASP A 311 5.21 42.26 -4.62
N ASP A 312 6.03 42.44 -5.66
CA ASP A 312 5.64 42.28 -7.06
C ASP A 312 5.52 40.81 -7.46
N GLU A 313 4.51 40.47 -8.26
CA GLU A 313 4.35 39.14 -8.85
C GLU A 313 5.07 39.03 -10.20
N TRP A 314 5.86 37.97 -10.34
CA TRP A 314 6.60 37.62 -11.53
C TRP A 314 6.11 36.30 -12.09
N GLU A 315 5.84 36.26 -13.39
CA GLU A 315 5.63 35.04 -14.16
C GLU A 315 6.95 34.69 -14.87
N LEU A 316 7.48 33.50 -14.60
CA LEU A 316 8.70 32.98 -15.19
C LEU A 316 8.31 31.85 -16.15
N HIS A 317 8.61 32.02 -17.43
CA HIS A 317 8.41 31.02 -18.47
C HIS A 317 9.75 30.46 -18.93
N ALA A 318 10.01 29.16 -18.76
CA ALA A 318 11.17 28.46 -19.30
C ALA A 318 11.00 28.21 -20.81
N ASN A 319 11.85 28.85 -21.61
CA ASN A 319 12.01 28.59 -23.03
C ASN A 319 12.81 27.29 -23.23
N LEU A 320 12.17 26.15 -22.99
CA LEU A 320 12.72 24.83 -23.27
C LEU A 320 12.19 24.31 -24.60
N VAL A 321 13.09 23.92 -25.50
CA VAL A 321 12.72 23.09 -26.65
C VAL A 321 12.60 21.65 -26.14
N PRO A 322 11.42 21.01 -26.19
CA PRO A 322 11.27 19.64 -25.76
C PRO A 322 12.20 18.74 -26.57
N THR A 323 13.18 18.10 -25.90
CA THR A 323 14.04 17.10 -26.55
C THR A 323 13.45 15.72 -26.32
N THR A 324 13.36 14.91 -27.38
CA THR A 324 12.97 13.49 -27.30
C THR A 324 14.18 12.62 -27.61
N PRO A 325 14.70 11.80 -26.66
CA PRO A 325 14.22 11.57 -25.29
C PRO A 325 14.56 12.70 -24.31
N PRO A 326 13.81 12.83 -23.20
CA PRO A 326 14.05 13.85 -22.18
C PRO A 326 15.44 13.66 -21.58
N THR A 327 16.32 14.64 -21.81
CA THR A 327 17.66 14.68 -21.22
C THR A 327 17.64 15.61 -20.02
N PRO A 328 18.38 15.33 -18.93
CA PRO A 328 18.49 16.25 -17.81
C PRO A 328 18.99 17.61 -18.30
N VAL A 329 18.16 18.65 -18.17
CA VAL A 329 18.54 20.00 -18.59
C VAL A 329 19.22 20.69 -17.42
N LYS A 330 20.42 21.22 -17.64
CA LYS A 330 21.08 22.04 -16.63
C LYS A 330 20.40 23.40 -16.57
N LEU A 331 20.10 23.90 -15.36
CA LEU A 331 19.44 25.20 -15.19
C LEU A 331 20.14 26.34 -15.95
N GLU A 332 21.47 26.36 -15.90
CA GLU A 332 22.33 27.32 -16.61
C GLU A 332 22.14 27.35 -18.14
N SER A 333 21.59 26.28 -18.71
CA SER A 333 21.29 26.16 -20.14
C SER A 333 19.86 26.55 -20.50
N VAL A 334 19.00 26.76 -19.50
CA VAL A 334 17.60 27.16 -19.70
C VAL A 334 17.53 28.68 -19.84
N ARG A 335 16.79 29.12 -20.86
CA ARG A 335 16.47 30.53 -21.07
C ARG A 335 15.07 30.80 -20.54
N PHE A 336 14.89 31.94 -19.93
CA PHE A 336 13.64 32.31 -19.27
C PHE A 336 13.10 33.61 -19.85
N ARG A 337 11.78 33.68 -19.96
CA ARG A 337 11.03 34.91 -20.13
C ARG A 337 10.42 35.26 -18.78
N LEU A 338 10.78 36.40 -18.21
CA LEU A 338 10.22 36.90 -16.97
C LEU A 338 9.25 38.03 -17.28
N THR A 339 8.03 37.96 -16.76
CA THR A 339 7.00 38.99 -16.93
C THR A 339 6.56 39.49 -15.56
N GLU A 340 6.77 40.77 -15.29
CA GLU A 340 6.22 41.43 -14.10
C GLU A 340 4.72 41.66 -14.32
N LYS A 341 3.86 41.04 -13.51
CA LYS A 341 2.40 41.03 -13.76
C LYS A 341 1.77 42.42 -13.67
N LEU A 342 2.26 43.28 -12.78
CA LEU A 342 1.66 44.60 -12.53
C LEU A 342 1.92 45.57 -13.69
N THR A 343 3.17 45.64 -14.15
CA THR A 343 3.59 46.60 -15.19
C THR A 343 3.51 46.02 -16.60
N GLY A 344 3.48 44.69 -16.72
CA GLY A 344 3.65 43.98 -17.99
C GLY A 344 5.08 44.05 -18.53
N LEU A 345 6.06 44.43 -17.71
CA LEU A 345 7.46 44.48 -18.11
C LEU A 345 7.96 43.07 -18.41
N VAL A 346 8.49 42.87 -19.62
CA VAL A 346 9.00 41.58 -20.08
C VAL A 346 10.53 41.61 -20.17
N HIS A 347 11.16 40.55 -19.67
CA HIS A 347 12.57 40.26 -19.82
C HIS A 347 12.74 38.90 -20.51
N ASP A 348 12.99 38.93 -21.81
CA ASP A 348 13.19 37.73 -22.62
C ASP A 348 14.63 37.22 -22.56
N ASP A 349 14.80 35.93 -22.84
CA ASP A 349 16.09 35.23 -23.00
C ASP A 349 17.05 35.36 -21.81
N CYS A 350 16.50 35.46 -20.60
CA CYS A 350 17.26 35.56 -19.37
C CYS A 350 17.87 34.22 -18.98
N SER A 351 19.08 34.22 -18.40
CA SER A 351 19.60 33.07 -17.65
C SER A 351 19.44 33.29 -16.15
N ILE A 352 19.11 32.23 -15.42
CA ILE A 352 18.89 32.26 -13.98
C ILE A 352 19.96 31.41 -13.27
N GLU A 353 20.56 31.98 -12.23
CA GLU A 353 21.44 31.29 -11.28
C GLU A 353 20.79 31.33 -9.88
N ILE A 354 20.65 30.18 -9.23
CA ILE A 354 20.11 30.11 -7.85
C ILE A 354 21.25 30.45 -6.88
N LEU A 355 21.14 31.58 -6.20
CA LEU A 355 22.13 32.04 -5.23
C LEU A 355 21.96 31.36 -3.86
N SER A 356 20.71 31.20 -3.42
CA SER A 356 20.38 30.53 -2.16
C SER A 356 18.97 29.97 -2.17
N LEU A 357 18.79 28.82 -1.51
CA LEU A 357 17.49 28.24 -1.18
C LEU A 357 17.32 28.30 0.33
N SER A 358 16.35 29.07 0.81
CA SER A 358 15.95 29.04 2.21
C SER A 358 14.91 27.94 2.39
N THR A 359 15.34 26.79 2.92
CA THR A 359 14.42 25.81 3.50
C THR A 359 14.02 26.34 4.88
N VAL A 360 12.80 26.87 5.00
CA VAL A 360 12.21 27.16 6.32
C VAL A 360 12.01 25.86 7.08
#